data_AF-A0A6A4BI87-F1
#
_entry.id   AF-A0A6A4BI87-F1
#
_cell.length_a   1.000
_cell.length_b   1.000
_cell.length_c   1.000
_cell.angle_alpha   90.00
_cell.angle_beta   90.00
_cell.angle_gamma   90.00
#
_symmetry.space_group_name_H-M   'P 1'
#
loop_
_entity.id
_entity.type
_entity.pdbx_description
1 polymer ?
#
loop_
_entity_poly.entity_id
_entity_poly.type
_entity_poly.pdbx_seq_one_letter_code
_entity_poly.pdbx_strand_id
1 'polypeptide(L)'
;MSTAAYSKRFIGAASLLLYGYAAYPIAEPTSTHSLRLAHGLDAHELERKDPFAVNVRRIAARVGVKNPERISIRVGEESTGASMGTNLTVGRRGACIVLPMELYDAFYAPSHVQDKYDLPKRDEIDFVLAHESAHIAKNHSVYTGAFLPASVVGSCFAIHKIPNKLVAAGVGVLGVVGGNLYLSWTLEHEADQVAARSGFARGGIHCFQRKLS
;
A
#
# COMPACT_ATOMS: atom_id res chain seq x y z
N MET A 1 -9.62 -13.89 -39.63
CA MET A 1 -9.32 -12.75 -38.71
C MET A 1 -7.82 -12.53 -38.70
N SER A 2 -7.33 -11.29 -38.83
CA SER A 2 -5.88 -11.03 -38.83
C SER A 2 -5.28 -11.19 -37.43
N THR A 3 -4.04 -11.69 -37.36
CA THR A 3 -3.23 -11.82 -36.13
C THR A 3 -3.12 -10.49 -35.35
N ALA A 4 -3.17 -9.36 -36.05
CA ALA A 4 -3.21 -8.02 -35.47
C ALA A 4 -4.51 -7.71 -34.70
N ALA A 5 -5.66 -8.25 -35.12
CA ALA A 5 -6.92 -8.09 -34.38
C ALA A 5 -6.97 -9.02 -33.16
N TYR A 6 -6.37 -10.21 -33.26
CA TYR A 6 -6.27 -11.17 -32.15
C TYR A 6 -5.36 -10.64 -31.03
N SER A 7 -4.20 -10.08 -31.38
CA SER A 7 -3.25 -9.48 -30.41
C SER A 7 -3.83 -8.28 -29.66
N LYS A 8 -4.56 -7.38 -30.33
CA LYS A 8 -5.23 -6.24 -29.67
C LYS A 8 -6.32 -6.68 -28.68
N ARG A 9 -7.16 -7.66 -29.07
CA ARG A 9 -8.20 -8.22 -28.20
C ARG A 9 -7.59 -8.93 -27.00
N PHE A 10 -6.50 -9.66 -27.20
CA PHE A 10 -5.76 -10.32 -26.12
C PHE A 10 -5.17 -9.31 -25.13
N ILE A 11 -4.50 -8.25 -25.60
CA ILE A 11 -3.94 -7.20 -24.73
C ILE A 11 -5.05 -6.51 -23.94
N GLY A 12 -6.18 -6.19 -24.59
CA GLY A 12 -7.34 -5.61 -23.91
C GLY A 12 -7.91 -6.51 -22.83
N ALA A 13 -8.11 -7.80 -23.13
CA ALA A 13 -8.61 -8.79 -22.16
C ALA A 13 -7.62 -8.97 -20.99
N ALA A 14 -6.33 -9.10 -21.27
CA ALA A 14 -5.29 -9.23 -20.24
C ALA A 14 -5.24 -7.99 -19.33
N SER A 15 -5.35 -6.79 -19.91
CA SER A 15 -5.34 -5.53 -19.15
C SER A 15 -6.58 -5.41 -18.26
N LEU A 16 -7.76 -5.83 -18.75
CA LEU A 16 -8.99 -5.87 -17.94
C LEU A 16 -8.90 -6.87 -16.79
N LEU A 17 -8.32 -8.05 -17.03
CA LEU A 17 -8.09 -9.05 -15.97
C LEU A 17 -7.13 -8.53 -14.92
N LEU A 18 -6.02 -7.90 -15.33
CA LEU A 18 -5.06 -7.27 -14.42
C LEU A 18 -5.71 -6.16 -13.60
N TYR A 19 -6.53 -5.31 -14.23
CA TYR A 19 -7.26 -4.26 -13.53
C TYR A 19 -8.26 -4.85 -12.52
N GLY A 20 -9.01 -5.88 -12.91
CA GLY A 20 -9.94 -6.57 -12.01
C GLY A 20 -9.24 -7.17 -10.80
N TYR A 21 -8.10 -7.82 -11.02
CA TYR A 21 -7.26 -8.37 -9.95
C TYR A 21 -6.77 -7.29 -8.99
N ALA A 22 -6.22 -6.19 -9.54
CA ALA A 22 -5.67 -5.11 -8.73
C ALA A 22 -6.73 -4.24 -8.03
N ALA A 23 -7.95 -4.18 -8.58
CA ALA A 23 -9.09 -3.51 -7.95
C ALA A 23 -9.73 -4.35 -6.84
N TYR A 24 -9.46 -5.66 -6.77
CA TYR A 24 -10.12 -6.54 -5.81
C TYR A 24 -9.83 -6.17 -4.35
N PRO A 25 -8.58 -5.87 -3.94
CA PRO A 25 -8.28 -5.37 -2.58
C PRO A 25 -8.89 -4.01 -2.25
N ILE A 26 -9.36 -3.27 -3.25
CA ILE A 26 -10.09 -2.01 -3.06
C ILE A 26 -11.57 -2.29 -2.78
N ALA A 27 -12.15 -3.25 -3.49
CA ALA A 27 -13.56 -3.61 -3.38
C ALA A 27 -13.85 -4.44 -2.11
N GLU A 28 -12.97 -5.39 -1.78
CA GLU A 28 -13.12 -6.34 -0.69
C GLU A 28 -11.85 -6.40 0.18
N PRO A 29 -11.55 -5.32 0.94
CA PRO A 29 -10.25 -5.12 1.61
C PRO A 29 -9.95 -6.13 2.73
N THR A 30 -10.96 -6.84 3.25
CA THR A 30 -10.80 -7.82 4.35
C THR A 30 -11.00 -9.26 3.90
N SER A 31 -11.14 -9.50 2.59
CA SER A 31 -11.28 -10.87 2.09
C SER A 31 -9.99 -11.67 2.24
N THR A 32 -10.09 -13.00 2.29
CA THR A 32 -8.94 -13.91 2.33
C THR A 32 -7.96 -13.66 1.17
N HIS A 33 -8.47 -13.30 0.00
CA HIS A 33 -7.62 -13.00 -1.16
C HIS A 33 -6.79 -11.72 -0.94
N SER A 34 -7.43 -10.64 -0.48
CA SER A 34 -6.76 -9.37 -0.19
C SER A 34 -5.73 -9.53 0.93
N LEU A 35 -6.07 -10.28 1.98
CA LEU A 35 -5.16 -10.59 3.08
C LEU A 35 -3.96 -11.42 2.61
N ARG A 36 -4.14 -12.37 1.69
CA ARG A 36 -3.03 -13.10 1.08
C ARG A 36 -2.07 -12.18 0.33
N LEU A 37 -2.60 -11.21 -0.42
CA LEU A 37 -1.78 -10.22 -1.11
C LEU A 37 -1.00 -9.30 -0.16
N ALA A 38 -1.55 -9.07 1.03
CA ALA A 38 -0.94 -8.28 2.09
C ALA A 38 -0.04 -9.07 3.05
N HIS A 39 0.22 -10.36 2.77
CA HIS A 39 0.92 -11.27 3.71
C HIS A 39 0.31 -11.25 5.12
N GLY A 40 -1.03 -11.22 5.20
CA GLY A 40 -1.78 -11.09 6.44
C GLY A 40 -2.86 -12.16 6.60
N LEU A 41 -2.63 -13.38 6.10
CA LEU A 41 -3.57 -14.50 6.28
C LEU A 41 -3.61 -15.00 7.72
N ASP A 42 -2.48 -14.93 8.40
CA ASP A 42 -2.29 -15.14 9.84
C ASP A 42 -2.76 -13.96 10.68
N ALA A 43 -2.97 -12.79 10.06
CA ALA A 43 -3.28 -11.58 10.78
C ALA A 43 -4.68 -11.61 11.41
N HIS A 44 -4.71 -11.42 12.72
CA HIS A 44 -5.95 -11.37 13.49
C HIS A 44 -6.46 -9.94 13.59
N GLU A 45 -7.78 -9.78 13.48
CA GLU A 45 -8.42 -8.47 13.62
C GLU A 45 -8.53 -8.06 15.08
N LEU A 46 -8.02 -6.87 15.39
CA LEU A 46 -8.09 -6.31 16.72
C LEU A 46 -9.51 -5.82 17.05
N GLU A 47 -9.89 -5.97 18.31
CA GLU A 47 -11.15 -5.45 18.80
C GLU A 47 -11.26 -3.93 18.62
N ARG A 48 -12.48 -3.42 18.45
CA ARG A 48 -12.70 -1.98 18.27
C ARG A 48 -12.21 -1.12 19.43
N LYS A 49 -12.20 -1.68 20.64
CA LYS A 49 -11.81 -1.00 21.88
C LYS A 49 -10.33 -1.18 22.21
N ASP A 50 -9.61 -1.99 21.45
CA ASP A 50 -8.18 -2.18 21.67
C ASP A 50 -7.44 -0.83 21.56
N PRO A 51 -6.61 -0.46 22.55
CA PRO A 51 -5.91 0.83 22.57
C PRO A 51 -5.03 1.09 21.34
N PHE A 52 -4.39 0.06 20.79
CA PHE A 52 -3.62 0.16 19.55
C PHE A 52 -4.56 0.46 18.38
N ALA A 53 -5.65 -0.29 18.24
CA ALA A 53 -6.62 -0.07 17.17
C ALA A 53 -7.29 1.31 17.26
N VAL A 54 -7.61 1.79 18.47
CA VAL A 54 -8.11 3.15 18.70
C VAL A 54 -7.08 4.20 18.28
N ASN A 55 -5.81 3.99 18.59
CA ASN A 55 -4.73 4.89 18.17
C ASN A 55 -4.61 4.98 16.65
N VAL A 56 -4.62 3.83 15.95
CA VAL A 56 -4.57 3.78 14.47
C VAL A 56 -5.70 4.60 13.87
N ARG A 57 -6.95 4.42 14.33
CA ARG A 57 -8.10 5.17 13.80
C ARG A 57 -8.00 6.67 14.06
N ARG A 58 -7.50 7.06 15.24
CA ARG A 58 -7.25 8.47 15.59
C ARG A 58 -6.20 9.10 14.68
N ILE A 59 -5.11 8.38 14.41
CA ILE A 59 -4.05 8.82 13.49
C ILE A 59 -4.60 8.90 12.06
N ALA A 60 -5.34 7.89 11.61
CA ALA A 60 -5.97 7.87 10.30
C ALA A 60 -6.89 9.08 10.08
N ALA A 61 -7.69 9.45 11.09
CA ALA A 61 -8.51 10.64 11.07
C ALA A 61 -7.67 11.92 10.88
N ARG A 62 -6.57 12.04 11.63
CA ARG A 62 -5.64 13.18 11.57
C ARG A 62 -4.93 13.29 10.21
N VAL A 63 -4.63 12.16 9.59
CA VAL A 63 -4.00 12.05 8.26
C VAL A 63 -4.99 12.32 7.12
N GLY A 64 -6.30 12.32 7.40
CA GLY A 64 -7.35 12.68 6.43
C GLY A 64 -8.12 11.48 5.86
N VAL A 65 -8.07 10.31 6.50
CA VAL A 65 -8.96 9.20 6.17
C VAL A 65 -10.39 9.54 6.61
N LYS A 66 -11.32 9.45 5.67
CA LYS A 66 -12.77 9.55 5.89
C LYS A 66 -13.24 8.25 6.56
N ASN A 67 -14.25 8.35 7.43
CA ASN A 67 -14.82 7.19 8.12
C ASN A 67 -13.75 6.26 8.74
N PRO A 68 -12.79 6.78 9.54
CA PRO A 68 -11.71 5.98 10.13
C PRO A 68 -12.22 4.83 11.02
N GLU A 69 -13.45 4.94 11.55
CA GLU A 69 -14.14 3.88 12.26
C GLU A 69 -14.40 2.62 11.43
N ARG A 70 -14.38 2.74 10.10
CA ARG A 70 -14.58 1.63 9.14
C ARG A 70 -13.28 0.95 8.71
N ILE A 71 -12.14 1.32 9.31
CA ILE A 71 -10.87 0.65 9.10
C ILE A 71 -10.79 -0.59 10.00
N SER A 72 -10.66 -1.76 9.37
CA SER A 72 -10.27 -3.02 10.01
C SER A 72 -8.77 -2.99 10.27
N ILE A 73 -8.35 -3.25 11.50
CA ILE A 73 -6.94 -3.20 11.91
C ILE A 73 -6.55 -4.59 12.32
N ARG A 74 -5.54 -5.13 11.67
CA ARG A 74 -5.10 -6.51 11.84
C ARG A 74 -3.62 -6.55 12.13
N VAL A 75 -3.19 -7.52 12.93
CA VAL A 75 -1.78 -7.72 13.25
C VAL A 75 -1.39 -9.17 13.01
N GLY A 76 -0.25 -9.40 12.35
CA GLY A 76 0.24 -10.72 11.97
C GLY A 76 1.77 -10.77 11.95
N GLU A 77 2.32 -11.97 11.99
CA GLU A 77 3.76 -12.25 11.99
C GLU A 77 4.36 -12.17 10.58
N GLU A 78 3.60 -12.51 9.55
CA GLU A 78 4.12 -12.53 8.16
C GLU A 78 4.08 -11.17 7.45
N SER A 79 3.32 -10.20 7.99
CA SER A 79 3.11 -8.91 7.34
C SER A 79 4.17 -7.89 7.72
N THR A 80 4.70 -7.17 6.73
CA THR A 80 5.62 -6.05 6.95
C THR A 80 4.92 -4.68 7.02
N GLY A 81 3.59 -4.68 6.96
CA GLY A 81 2.78 -3.47 6.81
C GLY A 81 2.09 -3.45 5.45
N ALA A 82 0.77 -3.28 5.44
CA ALA A 82 0.01 -3.13 4.23
C ALA A 82 -1.31 -2.41 4.49
N SER A 83 -1.75 -1.63 3.52
CA SER A 83 -3.04 -0.96 3.52
C SER A 83 -3.86 -1.27 2.27
N MET A 84 -5.12 -1.63 2.48
CA MET A 84 -6.08 -2.04 1.47
C MET A 84 -7.35 -1.20 1.57
N GLY A 85 -8.09 -1.09 0.47
CA GLY A 85 -9.18 -0.13 0.35
C GLY A 85 -8.69 1.25 -0.08
N THR A 86 -9.59 2.23 -0.01
CA THR A 86 -9.35 3.59 -0.51
C THR A 86 -10.25 4.58 0.23
N ASN A 87 -9.76 5.80 0.46
CA ASN A 87 -10.55 6.89 1.04
C ASN A 87 -11.81 7.24 0.22
N LEU A 88 -11.83 6.94 -1.09
CA LEU A 88 -12.99 7.18 -1.95
C LEU A 88 -14.18 6.28 -1.60
N THR A 89 -13.93 5.05 -1.14
CA THR A 89 -14.98 4.04 -0.92
C THR A 89 -15.04 3.54 0.52
N VAL A 90 -14.15 3.98 1.41
CA VAL A 90 -14.11 3.57 2.83
C VAL A 90 -15.46 3.69 3.53
N GLY A 91 -16.24 4.74 3.23
CA GLY A 91 -17.60 4.94 3.75
C GLY A 91 -18.64 3.91 3.28
N ARG A 92 -18.33 3.04 2.32
CA ARG A 92 -19.20 1.97 1.79
C ARG A 92 -18.57 0.58 1.92
N ARG A 93 -17.30 0.44 1.56
CA ARG A 93 -16.54 -0.82 1.50
C ARG A 93 -15.63 -1.05 2.71
N GLY A 94 -15.40 -0.03 3.53
CA GLY A 94 -14.36 -0.07 4.56
C GLY A 94 -12.96 -0.02 3.96
N ALA A 95 -11.97 -0.19 4.83
CA ALA A 95 -10.56 -0.33 4.49
C ALA A 95 -9.91 -1.30 5.49
N CYS A 96 -8.72 -1.79 5.18
CA CYS A 96 -7.98 -2.67 6.07
C CYS A 96 -6.53 -2.21 6.16
N ILE A 97 -5.98 -2.17 7.37
CA ILE A 97 -4.55 -2.01 7.61
C ILE A 97 -4.09 -3.27 8.32
N VAL A 98 -3.11 -3.95 7.73
CA VAL A 98 -2.40 -5.08 8.33
C VAL A 98 -1.05 -4.58 8.79
N LEU A 99 -0.70 -4.84 10.04
CA LEU A 99 0.53 -4.36 10.67
C LEU A 99 1.34 -5.54 11.21
N PRO A 100 2.68 -5.41 11.26
CA PRO A 100 3.52 -6.42 11.88
C PRO A 100 3.20 -6.58 13.37
N MET A 101 3.22 -7.82 13.87
CA MET A 101 3.04 -8.14 15.29
C MET A 101 4.07 -7.40 16.16
N GLU A 102 5.30 -7.24 15.67
CA GLU A 102 6.37 -6.56 16.40
C GLU A 102 6.03 -5.10 16.69
N LEU A 103 5.26 -4.43 15.80
CA LEU A 103 4.82 -3.05 16.02
C LEU A 103 3.74 -2.97 17.09
N TYR A 104 2.88 -3.98 17.15
CA TYR A 104 1.85 -4.12 18.18
C TYR A 104 2.50 -4.39 19.54
N ASP A 105 3.43 -5.33 19.62
CA ASP A 105 4.17 -5.65 20.85
C ASP A 105 4.98 -4.45 21.35
N ALA A 106 5.68 -3.75 20.44
CA ALA A 106 6.44 -2.55 20.78
C ALA A 106 5.57 -1.43 21.36
N PHE A 107 4.30 -1.31 20.95
CA PHE A 107 3.38 -0.30 21.48
C PHE A 107 3.05 -0.52 22.96
N TYR A 108 2.97 -1.77 23.40
CA TYR A 108 2.69 -2.14 24.78
C TYR A 108 3.94 -2.36 25.62
N ALA A 109 5.12 -2.44 24.99
CA ALA A 109 6.39 -2.62 25.67
C ALA A 109 6.69 -1.42 26.61
N PRO A 110 7.06 -1.66 27.88
CA PRO A 110 7.58 -0.63 28.77
C PRO A 110 8.86 -0.01 28.20
N SER A 111 9.13 1.26 28.54
CA SER A 111 10.30 2.01 28.03
C SER A 111 11.64 1.30 28.25
N HIS A 112 11.85 0.68 29.41
CA HIS A 112 13.08 -0.06 29.70
C HIS A 112 13.27 -1.31 28.82
N VAL A 113 12.18 -1.93 28.35
CA VAL A 113 12.23 -3.04 27.39
C VAL A 113 12.54 -2.49 26.00
N GLN A 114 11.90 -1.39 25.62
CA GLN A 114 12.14 -0.72 24.33
C GLN A 114 13.61 -0.33 24.17
N ASP A 115 14.20 0.31 25.17
CA ASP A 115 15.61 0.73 25.12
C ASP A 115 16.58 -0.47 25.14
N LYS A 116 16.24 -1.57 25.82
CA LYS A 116 17.10 -2.76 25.93
C LYS A 116 17.18 -3.55 24.62
N TYR A 117 16.07 -3.65 23.90
CA TYR A 117 15.95 -4.46 22.67
C TYR A 117 15.85 -3.60 21.40
N ASP A 118 16.10 -2.28 21.52
CA ASP A 118 15.99 -1.32 20.43
C ASP A 118 14.65 -1.41 19.65
N LEU A 119 13.57 -1.56 20.42
CA LEU A 119 12.22 -1.61 19.85
C LEU A 119 11.76 -0.21 19.42
N PRO A 120 10.92 -0.11 18.38
CA PRO A 120 10.35 1.16 17.94
C PRO A 120 9.72 1.94 19.09
N LYS A 121 10.10 3.22 19.24
CA LYS A 121 9.51 4.12 20.22
C LYS A 121 8.15 4.62 19.76
N ARG A 122 7.41 5.23 20.68
CA ARG A 122 6.02 5.63 20.44
C ARG A 122 5.85 6.55 19.21
N ASP A 123 6.76 7.49 19.04
CA ASP A 123 6.74 8.41 17.91
C ASP A 123 7.06 7.70 16.58
N GLU A 124 8.00 6.76 16.57
CA GLU A 124 8.26 5.90 15.40
C GLU A 124 7.03 5.07 15.03
N ILE A 125 6.37 4.45 16.02
CA ILE A 125 5.14 3.68 15.80
C ILE A 125 4.07 4.60 15.20
N ASP A 126 3.81 5.75 15.83
CA ASP A 126 2.78 6.67 15.36
C ASP A 126 3.09 7.21 13.95
N PHE A 127 4.37 7.33 13.56
CA PHE A 127 4.78 7.65 12.19
C PHE A 127 4.45 6.52 11.20
N VAL A 128 4.78 5.26 11.51
CA VAL A 128 4.45 4.11 10.65
C VAL A 128 2.93 4.00 10.46
N LEU A 129 2.16 4.16 11.54
CA LEU A 129 0.70 4.16 11.46
C LEU A 129 0.15 5.31 10.61
N ALA A 130 0.78 6.49 10.68
CA ALA A 130 0.41 7.64 9.87
C ALA A 130 0.75 7.43 8.39
N HIS A 131 1.89 6.81 8.10
CA HIS A 131 2.32 6.44 6.75
C HIS A 131 1.32 5.46 6.11
N GLU A 132 0.99 4.36 6.77
CA GLU A 132 0.00 3.39 6.26
C GLU A 132 -1.40 4.02 6.07
N SER A 133 -1.78 4.90 6.99
CA SER A 133 -3.03 5.66 6.86
C SER A 133 -3.01 6.63 5.67
N ALA A 134 -1.84 7.18 5.32
CA ALA A 134 -1.70 8.10 4.20
C ALA A 134 -1.96 7.39 2.86
N HIS A 135 -1.53 6.15 2.69
CA HIS A 135 -1.86 5.35 1.50
C HIS A 135 -3.36 5.24 1.27
N ILE A 136 -4.14 5.01 2.33
CA ILE A 136 -5.60 5.03 2.25
C ILE A 136 -6.08 6.44 1.92
N ALA A 137 -5.69 7.44 2.72
CA ALA A 137 -6.16 8.83 2.61
C ALA A 137 -5.99 9.41 1.20
N LYS A 138 -4.89 9.05 0.55
CA LYS A 138 -4.46 9.54 -0.76
C LYS A 138 -4.86 8.61 -1.90
N ASN A 139 -5.50 7.48 -1.60
CA ASN A 139 -6.02 6.50 -2.56
C ASN A 139 -4.91 5.84 -3.40
N HIS A 140 -3.74 5.57 -2.79
CA HIS A 140 -2.59 4.98 -3.47
C HIS A 140 -2.94 3.65 -4.16
N SER A 141 -3.81 2.85 -3.56
CA SER A 141 -4.32 1.60 -4.14
C SER A 141 -5.00 1.78 -5.51
N VAL A 142 -5.71 2.90 -5.72
CA VAL A 142 -6.37 3.22 -7.00
C VAL A 142 -5.33 3.51 -8.08
N TYR A 143 -4.30 4.30 -7.74
CA TYR A 143 -3.21 4.61 -8.67
C TYR A 143 -2.43 3.34 -9.03
N THR A 144 -1.99 2.57 -8.03
CA THR A 144 -1.25 1.32 -8.26
C THR A 144 -2.08 0.32 -9.07
N GLY A 145 -3.38 0.17 -8.76
CA GLY A 145 -4.25 -0.77 -9.46
C GLY A 145 -4.54 -0.39 -10.91
N ALA A 146 -4.59 0.90 -11.23
CA ALA A 146 -4.81 1.38 -12.60
C ALA A 146 -3.51 1.46 -13.42
N PHE A 147 -2.38 1.74 -12.78
CA PHE A 147 -1.15 2.09 -13.48
C PHE A 147 -0.52 0.90 -14.20
N LEU A 148 -0.51 -0.30 -13.60
CA LEU A 148 0.05 -1.48 -14.26
C LEU A 148 -0.68 -1.79 -15.58
N PRO A 149 -2.02 -1.94 -15.63
CA PRO A 149 -2.75 -2.09 -16.89
C PRO A 149 -2.49 -0.96 -17.89
N ALA A 150 -2.49 0.30 -17.42
CA ALA A 150 -2.24 1.46 -18.29
C ALA A 150 -0.83 1.43 -18.90
N SER A 151 0.18 1.08 -18.10
CA SER A 151 1.57 0.97 -18.54
C SER A 151 1.77 -0.14 -19.57
N VAL A 152 1.04 -1.27 -19.45
CA VAL A 152 1.05 -2.36 -20.44
C VAL A 152 0.46 -1.88 -21.76
N VAL A 153 -0.72 -1.28 -21.74
CA VAL A 153 -1.38 -0.76 -22.96
C VAL A 153 -0.55 0.32 -23.62
N GLY A 154 -0.03 1.27 -22.83
CA GLY A 154 0.83 2.36 -23.29
C GLY A 154 2.13 1.84 -23.90
N SER A 155 2.77 0.86 -23.25
CA SER A 155 3.99 0.23 -23.75
C SER A 155 3.72 -0.49 -25.08
N CYS A 156 2.63 -1.26 -25.19
CA CYS A 156 2.24 -1.89 -26.45
C CYS A 156 2.09 -0.87 -27.58
N PHE A 157 1.47 0.28 -27.31
CA PHE A 157 1.34 1.36 -28.30
C PHE A 157 2.70 1.97 -28.70
N ALA A 158 3.56 2.23 -27.73
CA ALA A 158 4.88 2.83 -27.96
C ALA A 158 5.80 1.91 -28.79
N ILE A 159 5.86 0.62 -28.45
CA ILE A 159 6.76 -0.33 -29.12
C ILE A 159 6.36 -0.61 -30.57
N HIS A 160 5.09 -0.44 -30.92
CA HIS A 160 4.61 -0.62 -32.31
C HIS A 160 5.26 0.33 -33.31
N LYS A 161 5.80 1.46 -32.84
CA LYS A 161 6.48 2.46 -33.67
C LYS A 161 7.98 2.18 -33.82
N ILE A 162 8.53 1.19 -33.11
CA ILE A 162 9.95 0.89 -33.08
C ILE A 162 10.24 -0.31 -34.03
N PRO A 163 10.98 -0.12 -35.13
CA PRO A 163 11.29 -1.21 -36.07
C PRO A 163 12.18 -2.28 -35.46
N ASN A 164 13.19 -1.87 -34.68
CA ASN A 164 14.14 -2.76 -34.03
C ASN A 164 13.48 -3.47 -32.84
N LYS A 165 13.34 -4.80 -32.93
CA LYS A 165 12.62 -5.60 -31.93
C LYS A 165 13.32 -5.67 -30.58
N LEU A 166 14.65 -5.60 -30.54
CA LEU A 166 15.41 -5.57 -29.28
C LEU A 166 15.20 -4.24 -28.57
N VAL A 167 15.28 -3.13 -29.30
CA VAL A 167 15.00 -1.79 -28.75
C VAL A 167 13.54 -1.69 -28.30
N ALA A 168 12.61 -2.20 -29.10
CA ALA A 168 11.19 -2.24 -28.76
C ALA A 168 10.95 -3.04 -27.47
N ALA A 169 11.57 -4.21 -27.31
CA ALA A 169 11.48 -5.01 -26.09
C ALA A 169 12.05 -4.25 -24.88
N GLY A 170 13.24 -3.63 -25.02
CA GLY A 170 13.85 -2.83 -23.96
C GLY A 170 12.96 -1.66 -23.50
N VAL A 171 12.42 -0.90 -24.46
CA VAL A 171 11.49 0.21 -24.17
C VAL A 171 10.21 -0.29 -23.49
N GLY A 172 9.66 -1.42 -23.94
CA GLY A 172 8.47 -2.01 -23.33
C GLY A 172 8.70 -2.45 -21.88
N VAL A 173 9.81 -3.13 -21.60
CA VAL A 173 10.16 -3.56 -20.24
C VAL A 173 10.42 -2.36 -19.33
N LEU A 174 11.19 -1.36 -19.79
CA LEU A 174 11.45 -0.15 -19.01
C LEU A 174 10.17 0.66 -18.76
N GLY A 175 9.27 0.74 -19.74
CA GLY A 175 7.99 1.43 -19.59
C GLY A 175 7.11 0.79 -18.51
N VAL A 176 7.03 -0.55 -18.49
CA VAL A 176 6.26 -1.27 -17.47
C VAL A 176 6.99 -1.29 -16.13
N VAL A 177 8.18 -1.87 -16.06
CA VAL A 177 8.91 -2.06 -14.79
C VAL A 177 9.37 -0.73 -14.22
N GLY A 178 10.09 0.07 -15.01
CA GLY A 178 10.60 1.36 -14.57
C GLY A 178 9.48 2.34 -14.20
N GLY A 179 8.39 2.36 -14.98
CA GLY A 179 7.22 3.17 -14.67
C GLY A 179 6.57 2.79 -13.33
N ASN A 180 6.36 1.49 -13.07
CA ASN A 180 5.74 1.04 -11.82
C ASN A 180 6.67 1.25 -10.61
N LEU A 181 7.98 1.08 -10.76
CA LEU A 181 8.96 1.39 -9.71
C LEU A 181 8.97 2.88 -9.37
N TYR A 182 8.97 3.75 -10.39
CA TYR A 182 8.91 5.19 -10.18
C TYR A 182 7.60 5.63 -9.51
N LEU A 183 6.47 5.05 -9.93
CA LEU A 183 5.18 5.30 -9.29
C LEU A 183 5.24 4.86 -7.83
N SER A 184 5.66 3.63 -7.54
CA SER A 184 5.77 3.13 -6.16
C SER A 184 6.61 4.07 -5.30
N TRP A 185 7.82 4.44 -5.75
CA TRP A 185 8.68 5.38 -5.04
C TRP A 185 8.01 6.73 -4.78
N THR A 186 7.28 7.26 -5.76
CA THR A 186 6.55 8.53 -5.63
C THR A 186 5.43 8.43 -4.58
N LEU A 187 4.70 7.31 -4.56
CA LEU A 187 3.60 7.08 -3.61
C LEU A 187 4.12 6.88 -2.18
N GLU A 188 5.22 6.13 -1.99
CA GLU A 188 5.89 5.99 -0.68
C GLU A 188 6.36 7.36 -0.16
N HIS A 189 6.99 8.15 -1.04
CA HIS A 189 7.44 9.49 -0.67
C HIS A 189 6.27 10.43 -0.33
N GLU A 190 5.15 10.33 -1.05
CA GLU A 190 3.94 11.09 -0.72
C GLU A 190 3.36 10.66 0.63
N ALA A 191 3.36 9.38 0.96
CA ALA A 191 2.90 8.86 2.25
C ALA A 191 3.75 9.40 3.41
N ASP A 192 5.08 9.38 3.27
CA ASP A 192 6.02 9.96 4.24
C ASP A 192 5.78 11.46 4.43
N GLN A 193 5.63 12.21 3.34
CA GLN A 193 5.35 13.64 3.40
C GLN A 193 4.03 13.94 4.10
N VAL A 194 2.99 13.16 3.83
CA VAL A 194 1.68 13.33 4.47
C VAL A 194 1.77 13.02 5.97
N ALA A 195 2.44 11.95 6.36
CA ALA A 195 2.69 11.62 7.77
C ALA A 195 3.47 12.74 8.48
N ALA A 196 4.53 13.25 7.85
CA ALA A 196 5.35 14.34 8.38
C ALA A 196 4.54 15.64 8.56
N ARG A 197 3.80 16.06 7.52
CA ARG A 197 2.93 17.26 7.55
C ARG A 197 1.79 17.13 8.55
N SER A 198 1.35 15.90 8.84
CA SER A 198 0.35 15.62 9.87
C SER A 198 0.92 15.69 11.29
N GLY A 199 2.22 15.93 11.46
CA GLY A 199 2.87 16.15 12.75
C GLY A 199 3.64 14.94 13.30
N PHE A 200 3.94 13.94 12.47
CA PHE A 200 4.67 12.72 12.87
C PHE A 200 6.14 12.70 12.39
N ALA A 201 6.66 13.82 11.89
CA ALA A 201 7.99 13.90 11.28
C ALA A 201 9.14 13.43 12.19
N ARG A 202 9.07 13.71 13.50
CA ARG A 202 10.08 13.30 14.47
C ARG A 202 10.24 11.78 14.54
N GLY A 203 9.12 11.07 14.59
CA GLY A 203 9.10 9.60 14.57
C GLY A 203 9.66 9.02 13.28
N GLY A 204 9.39 9.67 12.15
CA GLY A 204 9.97 9.27 10.86
C GLY A 204 11.50 9.36 10.86
N ILE A 205 12.06 10.46 11.36
CA ILE A 205 13.52 10.63 11.46
C ILE A 205 14.14 9.52 12.31
N HIS A 206 13.58 9.23 13.49
CA HIS A 206 14.08 8.15 14.36
C HIS A 206 13.95 6.77 13.70
N CYS A 207 12.81 6.49 13.06
CA CYS A 207 12.56 5.23 12.37
C CYS A 207 13.61 4.99 11.26
N PHE A 208 13.90 6.02 10.46
CA PHE A 208 14.93 5.92 9.42
C PHE A 208 16.34 5.77 10.00
N GLN A 209 16.66 6.48 11.09
CA GLN A 209 17.96 6.34 11.75
C GLN A 209 18.19 4.92 12.27
N ARG A 210 17.19 4.32 12.92
CA ARG A 210 17.25 2.94 13.44
C ARG A 210 17.37 1.89 12.35
N LYS A 211 16.75 2.10 11.18
CA LYS A 211 16.88 1.19 10.03
C LYS A 211 18.24 1.29 9.31
N LEU A 212 18.98 2.37 9.52
CA LEU A 212 20.27 2.65 8.84
C LEU A 212 21.50 2.37 9.73
N SER A 213 21.29 2.12 11.02
CA SER A 213 22.33 1.71 11.99
C SER A 213 22.55 0.20 11.99
#